data_AF-A0A1N7AGC8-F1
#
_entry.id   AF-A0A1N7AGC8-F1
#
_cell.length_a   1.000
_cell.length_b   1.000
_cell.length_c   1.000
_cell.angle_alpha   90.00
_cell.angle_beta   90.00
_cell.angle_gamma   90.00
#
_symmetry.space_group_name_H-M   'P 1'
#
loop_
_entity.id
_entity.type
_entity.pdbx_description
1 polymer ?
#
loop_
_entity_poly.entity_id
_entity_poly.type
_entity_poly.pdbx_seq_one_letter_code
_entity_poly.pdbx_strand_id
1 'polypeptide(L)'
;MNDMNLFLRDVLTGAKASRQRHLRQAALLQQAIDQHWGLANPHRWQAKHLRWFLEEHSVTLSPASRYRYWLTIVLIARRRHRLHEWQPHLHGPWQRPAG
;
A
#
# COMPACT_ATOMS: atom_id res chain seq x y z
N MET A 1 -18.61 -3.85 6.00
CA MET A 1 -17.50 -3.20 6.73
C MET A 1 -16.21 -3.69 6.08
N ASN A 2 -15.47 -2.86 5.33
CA ASN A 2 -14.32 -3.31 4.53
C ASN A 2 -13.15 -3.71 5.45
N ASP A 3 -12.54 -4.88 5.21
CA ASP A 3 -11.36 -5.41 5.93
C ASP A 3 -10.26 -4.33 6.08
N MET A 4 -9.96 -3.60 5.00
CA MET A 4 -8.97 -2.52 5.01
C MET A 4 -9.28 -1.34 5.94
N ASN A 5 -10.55 -1.03 6.20
CA ASN A 5 -10.91 0.06 7.12
C ASN A 5 -10.56 -0.32 8.56
N LEU A 6 -10.92 -1.53 8.98
CA LEU A 6 -10.57 -2.02 10.30
C LEU A 6 -9.05 -2.17 10.42
N PHE A 7 -8.40 -2.73 9.40
CA PHE A 7 -6.96 -2.89 9.38
C PHE A 7 -6.21 -1.56 9.53
N LEU A 8 -6.55 -0.52 8.76
CA LEU A 8 -5.79 0.74 8.75
C LEU A 8 -6.23 1.78 9.79
N ARG A 9 -7.28 1.52 10.57
CA ARG A 9 -7.91 2.52 11.45
C ARG A 9 -6.92 3.29 12.32
N ASP A 10 -5.98 2.60 12.94
CA ASP A 10 -5.08 3.17 13.96
C ASP A 10 -3.91 3.95 13.36
N VAL A 11 -3.63 3.79 12.06
CA VAL A 11 -2.52 4.48 11.37
C VAL A 11 -3.00 5.59 10.44
N LEU A 12 -4.31 5.70 10.20
CA LEU A 12 -4.90 6.70 9.33
C LEU A 12 -5.01 8.05 10.04
N THR A 13 -4.15 8.98 9.66
CA THR A 13 -4.14 10.36 10.16
C THR A 13 -4.55 11.37 9.09
N GLY A 14 -4.85 12.60 9.53
CA GLY A 14 -5.18 13.72 8.65
C GLY A 14 -6.65 13.81 8.20
N ALA A 15 -6.90 14.61 7.17
CA ALA A 15 -8.23 14.97 6.71
C ALA A 15 -9.04 13.76 6.21
N LYS A 16 -10.37 13.82 6.36
CA LYS A 16 -11.32 12.77 5.93
C LYS A 16 -11.11 12.35 4.48
N ALA A 17 -10.92 13.30 3.56
CA ALA A 17 -10.69 13.02 2.15
C ALA A 17 -9.40 12.22 1.90
N SER A 18 -8.31 12.55 2.60
CA SER A 18 -7.03 11.82 2.50
C SER A 18 -7.15 10.41 3.05
N ARG A 19 -7.81 10.21 4.20
CA ARG A 19 -8.05 8.88 4.76
C ARG A 19 -8.88 7.99 3.83
N GLN A 20 -9.95 8.53 3.24
CA GLN A 20 -10.77 7.80 2.27
C GLN A 20 -9.98 7.39 1.02
N ARG A 21 -9.05 8.23 0.57
CA ARG A 21 -8.17 7.91 -0.57
C ARG A 21 -7.29 6.70 -0.24
N HIS A 22 -6.63 6.69 0.92
CA HIS A 22 -5.83 5.55 1.36
C HIS A 22 -6.65 4.28 1.47
N LEU A 23 -7.89 4.36 1.99
CA LEU A 23 -8.77 3.19 2.07
C LEU A 23 -9.13 2.62 0.69
N ARG A 24 -9.43 3.48 -0.30
CA ARG A 24 -9.69 3.04 -1.67
C ARG A 24 -8.46 2.39 -2.30
N GLN A 25 -7.29 3.01 -2.14
CA GLN A 25 -6.04 2.45 -2.66
C GLN A 25 -5.65 1.14 -1.99
N ALA A 26 -5.84 1.03 -0.67
CA ALA A 26 -5.58 -0.20 0.07
C ALA A 26 -6.50 -1.35 -0.37
N ALA A 27 -7.77 -1.06 -0.69
CA ALA A 27 -8.69 -2.06 -1.21
C ALA A 27 -8.27 -2.57 -2.61
N LEU A 28 -7.85 -1.67 -3.50
CA LEU A 28 -7.33 -2.05 -4.81
C LEU A 28 -6.05 -2.88 -4.70
N LEU A 29 -5.16 -2.49 -3.77
CA LEU A 29 -3.95 -3.24 -3.47
C LEU A 29 -4.27 -4.62 -2.88
N GLN A 30 -5.26 -4.71 -1.98
CA GLN A 30 -5.74 -5.99 -1.45
C GLN A 30 -6.23 -6.92 -2.56
N GLN A 31 -7.06 -6.39 -3.46
CA GLN A 31 -7.58 -7.15 -4.60
C GLN A 31 -6.45 -7.64 -5.51
N ALA A 32 -5.48 -6.78 -5.85
CA ALA A 32 -4.36 -7.16 -6.71
C ALA A 32 -3.46 -8.24 -6.07
N ILE A 33 -3.18 -8.12 -4.78
CA ILE A 33 -2.38 -9.12 -4.03
C ILE A 33 -3.16 -10.45 -3.90
N ASP A 34 -4.47 -10.39 -3.65
CA ASP A 34 -5.29 -11.59 -3.56
C ASP A 34 -5.38 -12.31 -4.90
N GLN A 35 -5.59 -11.59 -5.99
CA GLN A 35 -5.61 -12.16 -7.33
C GLN A 35 -4.28 -12.84 -7.71
N HIS A 36 -3.15 -12.32 -7.26
CA HIS A 36 -1.83 -12.86 -7.62
C HIS A 36 -1.32 -13.96 -6.69
N TRP A 37 -1.61 -13.92 -5.38
CA TRP A 37 -1.10 -14.90 -4.39
C TRP A 37 -2.17 -15.62 -3.56
N GLY A 38 -3.46 -15.30 -3.70
CA GLY A 38 -4.53 -15.81 -2.83
C GLY A 38 -4.41 -15.32 -1.38
N LEU A 39 -3.86 -14.12 -1.19
CA LEU A 39 -3.59 -13.52 0.13
C LEU A 39 -4.47 -12.30 0.40
N ALA A 40 -5.79 -12.52 0.51
CA ALA A 40 -6.74 -11.48 0.91
C ALA A 40 -6.40 -10.84 2.27
N ASN A 41 -5.92 -11.61 3.25
CA ASN A 41 -5.70 -11.09 4.60
C ASN A 41 -4.40 -10.25 4.68
N PRO A 42 -4.49 -8.93 4.95
CA PRO A 42 -3.34 -8.02 4.98
C PRO A 42 -2.36 -8.32 6.13
N HIS A 43 -2.79 -9.02 7.18
CA HIS A 43 -1.92 -9.45 8.26
C HIS A 43 -0.89 -10.49 7.79
N ARG A 44 -1.14 -11.22 6.69
CA ARG A 44 -0.21 -12.19 6.13
C ARG A 44 0.80 -11.58 5.16
N TRP A 45 0.66 -10.30 4.83
CA TRP A 45 1.54 -9.67 3.85
C TRP A 45 2.98 -9.52 4.35
N GLN A 46 3.90 -9.56 3.39
CA GLN A 46 5.33 -9.36 3.55
C GLN A 46 5.79 -8.28 2.56
N ALA A 47 6.99 -7.72 2.78
CA ALA A 47 7.54 -6.66 1.92
C ALA A 47 7.50 -7.04 0.43
N LYS A 48 7.79 -8.30 0.09
CA LYS A 48 7.77 -8.79 -1.31
C LYS A 48 6.42 -8.60 -2.01
N HIS A 49 5.29 -8.71 -1.30
CA HIS A 49 3.97 -8.55 -1.92
C HIS A 49 3.71 -7.08 -2.27
N LEU A 50 4.09 -6.18 -1.36
CA LEU A 50 3.96 -4.73 -1.56
C LEU A 50 4.94 -4.22 -2.62
N ARG A 51 6.14 -4.79 -2.66
CA ARG A 51 7.16 -4.50 -3.67
C ARG A 51 6.69 -4.90 -5.07
N TRP A 52 6.22 -6.14 -5.26
CA TRP A 52 5.69 -6.56 -6.56
C TRP A 52 4.49 -5.71 -7.02
N PHE A 53 3.64 -5.24 -6.10
CA PHE A 53 2.57 -4.30 -6.49
C PHE A 53 3.16 -3.02 -7.10
N LEU A 54 4.24 -2.50 -6.50
CA LEU A 54 4.92 -1.29 -6.97
C LEU A 54 5.69 -1.52 -8.27
N GLU A 55 6.35 -2.67 -8.43
CA GLU A 55 7.17 -3.01 -9.60
C GLU A 55 6.31 -3.42 -10.79
N GLU A 56 5.38 -4.35 -10.59
CA GLU A 56 4.65 -5.02 -11.67
C GLU A 56 3.26 -4.41 -11.87
N HIS A 57 2.45 -4.34 -10.81
CA HIS A 57 1.04 -3.95 -10.96
C HIS A 57 0.85 -2.44 -11.23
N SER A 58 1.74 -1.61 -10.68
CA SER A 58 1.64 -0.15 -10.80
C SER A 58 2.43 0.44 -11.99
N VAL A 59 3.05 -0.39 -12.83
CA VAL A 59 3.98 0.06 -13.87
C VAL A 59 3.36 1.02 -14.90
N THR A 60 2.09 0.80 -15.24
CA THR A 60 1.33 1.62 -16.20
C THR A 60 0.74 2.89 -15.59
N LEU A 61 0.84 3.06 -14.27
CA LEU A 61 0.29 4.22 -13.58
C LEU A 61 1.25 5.42 -13.68
N SER A 62 0.68 6.62 -13.70
CA SER A 62 1.48 7.85 -13.65
C SER A 62 2.35 7.93 -12.39
N PRO A 63 3.51 8.62 -12.43
CA PRO A 63 4.38 8.76 -11.26
C PRO A 63 3.66 9.27 -10.01
N ALA A 64 2.78 10.26 -10.17
CA ALA A 64 1.95 10.78 -9.09
C ALA A 64 1.00 9.73 -8.49
N SER A 65 0.46 8.82 -9.31
CA SER A 65 -0.39 7.72 -8.84
C SER A 65 0.44 6.66 -8.11
N ARG A 66 1.60 6.29 -8.65
CA ARG A 66 2.55 5.36 -8.00
C ARG A 66 3.01 5.89 -6.64
N TYR A 67 3.31 7.19 -6.56
CA TYR A 67 3.62 7.87 -5.30
C TYR A 67 2.50 7.78 -4.26
N ARG A 68 1.25 7.97 -4.66
CA ARG A 68 0.11 7.82 -3.74
C ARG A 68 -0.07 6.38 -3.26
N TYR A 69 0.17 5.39 -4.12
CA TYR A 69 0.18 3.99 -3.71
C TYR A 69 1.32 3.69 -2.75
N TRP A 70 2.52 4.22 -3.00
CA TRP A 70 3.64 4.12 -2.07
C TRP A 70 3.32 4.69 -0.68
N LEU A 71 2.68 5.87 -0.60
CA LEU A 71 2.22 6.42 0.69
C LEU A 71 1.23 5.48 1.41
N THR A 72 0.35 4.81 0.66
CA THR A 72 -0.57 3.82 1.23
C THR A 72 0.17 2.57 1.73
N ILE A 73 1.18 2.10 0.99
CA ILE A 73 2.06 0.99 1.38
C ILE A 73 2.84 1.32 2.65
N VAL A 74 3.31 2.56 2.82
CA VAL A 74 3.94 3.01 4.06
C VAL A 74 2.99 2.88 5.25
N LEU A 75 1.70 3.23 5.09
CA LEU A 75 0.70 3.04 6.15
C LEU A 75 0.48 1.56 6.48
N ILE A 76 0.43 0.68 5.48
CA ILE A 76 0.33 -0.77 5.67
C ILE A 76 1.56 -1.28 6.45
N ALA A 77 2.77 -0.87 6.06
CA ALA A 77 4.00 -1.28 6.74
C ALA A 77 4.06 -0.79 8.20
N ARG A 78 3.57 0.43 8.47
CA ARG A 78 3.39 0.95 9.83
C ARG A 78 2.39 0.12 10.62
N ARG A 79 1.24 -0.22 10.03
CA ARG A 79 0.22 -1.06 10.66
C ARG A 79 0.70 -2.46 10.98
N ARG A 80 1.66 -2.98 10.20
CA ARG A 80 2.33 -4.25 10.45
C ARG A 80 3.46 -4.15 11.48
N HIS A 81 3.81 -2.95 11.94
CA HIS A 81 4.98 -2.66 12.79
C HIS A 81 6.31 -3.09 12.15
N ARG A 82 6.37 -3.05 10.80
CA ARG A 82 7.55 -3.50 10.03
C ARG A 82 8.09 -2.44 9.09
N LEU A 83 7.68 -1.17 9.23
CA LEU A 83 8.12 -0.10 8.31
C LEU A 83 9.65 -0.04 8.19
N HIS A 84 10.37 -0.01 9.31
CA HIS A 84 11.84 0.06 9.30
C HIS A 84 12.47 -1.14 8.57
N GLU A 85 11.98 -2.35 8.86
CA GLU A 85 12.47 -3.58 8.24
C GLU A 85 12.14 -3.65 6.74
N TRP A 86 10.96 -3.16 6.34
CA TRP A 86 10.47 -3.26 4.97
C TRP A 86 10.99 -2.12 4.08
N GLN A 87 11.38 -1.00 4.66
CA GLN A 87 11.79 0.20 3.93
C GLN A 87 12.84 -0.07 2.84
N PRO A 88 13.94 -0.82 3.09
CA PRO A 88 14.93 -1.13 2.05
C PRO A 88 14.34 -1.89 0.85
N HIS A 89 13.31 -2.70 1.07
CA HIS A 89 12.65 -3.47 0.01
C HIS A 89 11.60 -2.67 -0.76
N LEU A 90 11.16 -1.54 -0.22
CA LEU A 90 10.12 -0.68 -0.78
C LEU A 90 10.68 0.61 -1.41
N HIS A 91 12.01 0.72 -1.48
CA HIS A 91 12.70 1.81 -2.18
C HIS A 91 12.58 1.66 -3.69
N GLY A 92 12.35 2.77 -4.39
CA GLY A 92 12.20 2.80 -5.84
C GLY A 92 11.69 4.13 -6.39
N PRO A 93 11.53 4.24 -7.73
CA PRO A 93 11.16 5.50 -8.40
C PRO A 93 9.79 6.06 -7.97
N TRP A 94 8.90 5.20 -7.47
CA TRP A 94 7.60 5.59 -6.92
C TRP A 94 7.68 6.45 -5.65
N GLN A 95 8.85 6.65 -5.03
CA GLN A 95 9.00 7.56 -3.90
C GLN A 95 8.95 9.05 -4.32
N ARG A 96 9.03 9.34 -5.62
CA ARG A 96 9.01 10.70 -6.17
C ARG A 96 7.71 10.93 -6.95
N PRO A 97 6.96 12.00 -6.67
CA PRO A 97 5.72 12.30 -7.40
C PRO A 97 5.95 12.67 -8.88
N ALA A 98 7.18 13.04 -9.26
CA ALA A 98 7.56 13.44 -10.62
C ALA A 98 8.31 12.34 -11.41
N GLY A 99 8.62 11.19 -10.79
CA GLY A 99 9.57 10.21 -11.33
C GLY A 99 11.00 10.48 -10.86
#